data_AF-A0A3B5YTC7-F1
#
_entry.id   AF-A0A3B5YTC7-F1
#
_cell.length_a   1.000
_cell.length_b   1.000
_cell.length_c   1.000
_cell.angle_alpha   90.00
_cell.angle_beta   90.00
_cell.angle_gamma   90.00
#
_symmetry.space_group_name_H-M   'P 1'
#
loop_
_entity.id
_entity.type
_entity.pdbx_description
1 polymer ?
#
loop_
_entity_poly.entity_id
_entity_poly.type
_entity_poly.pdbx_seq_one_letter_code
_entity_poly.pdbx_strand_id
1 'polypeptide(L)'
;MVTNHTFYTDSNGRDFLKRVRDYREDWDLQVTQPVAGNYYPVNLGMYVTDGKYELSVLVDRAVGASSIQDGQIEMMFHRRILYDDGRGVGEPLDETVCVDSKCDGLVARGTYYVNVNKLGHGAHWRRTQGQKVYSPFLLGFAHEDESSWKSYSVVKASMMDANYSLPDNVAIITLQYLDDGTTLLRLAHLFQAAEDPQYSVMAKVELKKFFGKRTIKELTETNLSANQKKSAMRKLKWRVVGDTESSPAPITGRPVDSQALVVELGPMEIRTFLLKL
;
A
#
# COMPACT_ATOMS: atom_id res chain seq x y z
N MET A 1 21.42 17.31 -1.68
CA MET A 1 19.95 17.47 -1.73
C MET A 1 19.56 18.27 -0.49
N VAL A 2 18.95 19.45 -0.64
CA VAL A 2 18.57 20.31 0.51
C VAL A 2 17.13 19.99 0.88
N THR A 3 16.92 19.17 1.90
CA THR A 3 15.60 18.62 2.26
C THR A 3 14.90 19.38 3.38
N ASN A 4 15.58 20.36 3.99
CA ASN A 4 15.06 21.25 5.01
C ASN A 4 14.34 20.50 6.15
N HIS A 5 15.06 19.56 6.76
CA HIS A 5 14.57 18.71 7.85
C HIS A 5 13.36 17.83 7.52
N THR A 6 12.89 17.83 6.27
CA THR A 6 11.65 17.17 5.87
C THR A 6 11.91 15.85 5.15
N PHE A 7 11.15 14.84 5.51
CA PHE A 7 11.10 13.54 4.84
C PHE A 7 9.68 12.97 4.92
N TYR A 8 9.39 11.94 4.14
CA TYR A 8 8.05 11.38 4.03
C TYR A 8 8.09 9.88 4.25
N THR A 9 7.21 9.34 5.10
CA THR A 9 7.07 7.90 5.35
C THR A 9 5.63 7.49 5.18
N ASP A 10 5.39 6.25 4.73
CA ASP A 10 4.04 5.74 4.56
C ASP A 10 3.32 5.46 5.89
N SER A 11 1.99 5.44 5.83
CA SER A 11 1.10 4.94 6.88
C SER A 11 0.48 3.63 6.39
N ASN A 12 0.94 2.51 6.95
CA ASN A 12 0.47 1.16 6.61
C ASN A 12 0.43 0.87 5.10
N GLY A 13 1.42 1.36 4.36
CA GLY A 13 1.55 1.19 2.92
C GLY A 13 0.66 2.08 2.06
N ARG A 14 -0.03 3.07 2.64
CA ARG A 14 -0.96 3.97 1.94
C ARG A 14 -0.46 5.42 1.93
N ASP A 15 -1.03 6.29 2.73
CA ASP A 15 -0.72 7.72 2.74
C ASP A 15 0.74 7.98 3.12
N PHE A 16 1.43 8.84 2.38
CA PHE A 16 2.70 9.40 2.80
C PHE A 16 2.44 10.58 3.72
N LEU A 17 3.00 10.53 4.92
CA LEU A 17 2.91 11.58 5.92
C LEU A 17 4.21 12.37 5.93
N LYS A 18 4.09 13.70 5.93
CA LYS A 18 5.22 14.61 6.09
C LYS A 18 5.77 14.48 7.51
N ARG A 19 7.07 14.22 7.62
CA ARG A 19 7.83 14.18 8.86
C ARG A 19 8.82 15.33 8.87
N VAL A 20 8.96 15.97 10.02
CA VAL A 20 9.94 17.03 10.25
C VAL A 20 10.82 16.58 11.41
N ARG A 21 12.13 16.54 11.19
CA ARG A 21 13.11 16.15 12.20
C ARG A 21 12.99 17.05 13.43
N ASP A 22 13.00 16.45 14.61
CA ASP A 22 12.96 17.12 15.92
C ASP A 22 11.71 18.02 16.13
N TYR A 23 10.59 17.69 15.48
CA TYR A 23 9.35 18.46 15.55
C TYR A 23 8.13 17.59 15.84
N ARG A 24 7.14 18.15 16.53
CA ARG A 24 5.81 17.57 16.77
C ARG A 24 4.75 18.64 16.58
N GLU A 25 3.65 18.28 15.95
CA GLU A 25 2.57 19.22 15.62
C GLU A 25 1.69 19.55 16.84
N ASP A 26 1.45 18.56 17.70
CA ASP A 26 0.49 18.67 18.80
C ASP A 26 1.11 19.21 20.10
N TRP A 27 2.45 19.28 20.22
CA TRP A 27 3.14 19.79 21.41
C TRP A 27 4.58 20.26 21.15
N ASP A 28 5.10 21.10 22.04
CA ASP A 28 6.50 21.55 22.01
C ASP A 28 7.45 20.43 22.44
N LEU A 29 8.17 19.84 21.47
CA LEU A 29 9.09 18.74 21.72
C LEU A 29 10.37 19.21 22.43
N GLN A 30 10.65 18.62 23.60
CA GLN A 30 11.98 18.64 24.20
C GLN A 30 12.81 17.46 23.68
N VAL A 31 13.83 17.75 22.87
CA VAL A 31 14.64 16.71 22.21
C VAL A 31 15.57 16.02 23.21
N THR A 32 15.24 14.79 23.58
CA THR A 32 16.09 13.94 24.46
C THR A 32 16.75 12.79 23.70
N GLN A 33 16.22 12.44 22.52
CA GLN A 33 16.68 11.33 21.69
C GLN A 33 16.71 11.77 20.21
N PRO A 34 17.78 12.45 19.76
CA PRO A 34 17.84 13.08 18.43
C PRO A 34 17.82 12.08 17.26
N VAL A 35 18.14 10.81 17.53
CA VAL A 35 18.04 9.73 16.53
C VAL A 35 16.75 8.94 16.71
N ALA A 36 16.59 8.26 17.85
CA ALA A 36 15.45 7.37 18.07
C ALA A 36 14.10 8.11 18.02
N GLY A 37 14.05 9.37 18.43
CA GLY A 37 12.84 10.21 18.34
C GLY A 37 12.44 10.57 16.91
N ASN A 38 13.28 10.31 15.91
CA ASN A 38 13.02 10.62 14.50
C ASN A 38 12.85 9.37 13.63
N TYR A 39 12.87 8.17 14.22
CA TYR A 39 12.55 6.93 13.51
C TYR A 39 11.04 6.75 13.36
N TYR A 40 10.61 6.38 12.15
CA TYR A 40 9.22 6.10 11.81
C TYR A 40 9.08 4.71 11.18
N PRO A 41 7.92 4.04 11.36
CA PRO A 41 7.64 2.79 10.68
C PRO A 41 7.43 3.04 9.18
N VAL A 42 7.88 2.08 8.37
CA VAL A 42 7.77 2.07 6.90
C VAL A 42 7.32 0.68 6.46
N ASN A 43 6.25 0.60 5.65
CA ASN A 43 5.73 -0.66 5.10
C ASN A 43 5.71 -0.67 3.56
N LEU A 44 5.69 0.51 2.93
CA LEU A 44 5.83 0.69 1.49
C LEU A 44 7.19 1.32 1.17
N GLY A 45 7.49 2.45 1.82
CA GLY A 45 8.72 3.18 1.56
C GLY A 45 8.79 4.55 2.22
N MET A 46 9.86 5.26 1.90
CA MET A 46 10.07 6.63 2.29
C MET A 46 10.68 7.43 1.14
N TYR A 47 10.54 8.74 1.18
CA TYR A 47 11.23 9.60 0.23
C TYR A 47 11.61 10.96 0.83
N VAL A 48 12.56 11.61 0.18
CA VAL A 48 12.96 12.99 0.44
C VAL A 48 12.94 13.79 -0.86
N THR A 49 12.80 15.11 -0.76
CA THR A 49 12.81 16.01 -1.93
C THR A 49 13.51 17.32 -1.61
N ASP A 50 14.14 17.94 -2.62
CA ASP A 50 14.73 19.28 -2.56
C ASP A 50 13.97 20.31 -3.41
N GLY A 51 12.76 19.97 -3.86
CA GLY A 51 11.96 20.81 -4.75
C GLY A 51 12.32 20.69 -6.23
N LYS A 52 13.36 19.92 -6.60
CA LYS A 52 13.70 19.61 -8.00
C LYS A 52 13.69 18.10 -8.27
N TYR A 53 14.21 17.33 -7.33
CA TYR A 53 14.28 15.87 -7.40
C TYR A 53 13.62 15.23 -6.19
N GLU A 54 13.27 13.96 -6.34
CA GLU A 54 12.78 13.08 -5.29
C GLU A 54 13.70 11.85 -5.23
N LEU A 55 14.26 11.56 -4.06
CA LEU A 55 14.96 10.30 -3.79
C LEU A 55 14.00 9.43 -2.98
N SER A 56 13.64 8.28 -3.54
CA SER A 56 12.67 7.34 -2.95
C SER A 56 13.33 5.99 -2.67
N VAL A 57 12.97 5.38 -1.55
CA VAL A 57 13.37 4.01 -1.19
C VAL A 57 12.13 3.21 -0.82
N LEU A 58 11.90 2.08 -1.49
CA LEU A 58 10.85 1.11 -1.15
C LEU A 58 11.45 -0.09 -0.43
N VAL A 59 10.62 -0.72 0.40
CA VAL A 59 11.02 -1.82 1.29
C VAL A 59 10.27 -3.10 0.92
N ASP A 60 10.88 -4.27 1.17
CA ASP A 60 10.22 -5.58 1.00
C ASP A 60 9.47 -6.05 2.26
N ARG A 61 9.62 -5.34 3.38
CA ARG A 61 9.03 -5.66 4.69
C ARG A 61 8.94 -4.41 5.58
N ALA A 62 8.22 -4.54 6.69
CA ALA A 62 8.16 -3.51 7.72
C ALA A 62 9.56 -3.25 8.32
N VAL A 63 10.00 -1.99 8.30
CA VAL A 63 11.28 -1.55 8.87
C VAL A 63 11.14 -0.18 9.56
N GLY A 64 12.11 0.16 10.40
CA GLY A 64 12.28 1.51 10.91
C GLY A 64 13.18 2.33 9.98
N ALA A 65 12.78 3.55 9.67
CA ALA A 65 13.55 4.44 8.81
C ALA A 65 13.52 5.91 9.28
N SER A 66 14.49 6.69 8.83
CA SER A 66 14.66 8.09 9.24
C SER A 66 15.43 8.92 8.21
N SER A 67 15.45 10.24 8.43
CA SER A 67 16.37 11.19 7.81
C SER A 67 16.99 12.04 8.92
N ILE A 68 18.16 11.64 9.41
CA ILE A 68 18.84 12.28 10.56
C ILE A 68 19.62 13.54 10.16
N GLN A 69 20.03 13.63 8.90
CA GLN A 69 20.61 14.85 8.33
C GLN A 69 19.98 15.14 6.97
N ASP A 70 20.08 16.39 6.52
CA ASP A 70 19.49 16.80 5.26
C ASP A 70 20.13 16.07 4.07
N GLY A 71 19.27 15.66 3.14
CA GLY A 71 19.68 14.87 1.98
C GLY A 71 20.07 13.42 2.29
N GLN A 72 19.81 12.92 3.51
CA GLN A 72 20.04 11.54 3.89
C GLN A 72 18.74 10.75 4.07
N ILE A 73 18.83 9.46 3.80
CA ILE A 73 17.84 8.44 4.16
C ILE A 73 18.63 7.33 4.86
N GLU A 74 18.13 6.87 6.01
CA GLU A 74 18.65 5.69 6.69
C GLU A 74 17.53 4.70 7.01
N MET A 75 17.87 3.42 7.03
CA MET A 75 16.97 2.31 7.33
C MET A 75 17.67 1.33 8.27
N MET A 76 16.96 0.92 9.32
CA MET A 76 17.46 -0.09 10.25
C MET A 76 17.11 -1.47 9.70
N PHE A 77 18.13 -2.17 9.18
CA PHE A 77 17.92 -3.44 8.46
C PHE A 77 17.74 -4.65 9.36
N HIS A 78 18.43 -4.69 10.51
CA HIS A 78 18.40 -5.80 11.45
C HIS A 78 18.79 -5.33 12.85
N ARG A 79 18.38 -6.05 13.89
CA ARG A 79 18.65 -5.70 15.29
C ARG A 79 19.02 -6.94 16.10
N ARG A 80 20.00 -6.79 16.98
CA ARG A 80 20.35 -7.73 18.03
C ARG A 80 20.72 -6.93 19.27
N ILE A 81 20.07 -7.19 20.39
CA ILE A 81 20.33 -6.50 21.68
C ILE A 81 20.52 -7.55 22.76
N LEU A 82 21.45 -7.31 23.70
CA LEU A 82 21.80 -8.27 24.75
C LEU A 82 21.00 -8.08 26.04
N TYR A 83 20.09 -7.11 26.07
CA TYR A 83 19.31 -6.74 27.24
C TYR A 83 17.84 -6.53 26.86
N ASP A 84 16.95 -7.00 27.72
CA ASP A 84 15.51 -6.70 27.68
C ASP A 84 15.26 -5.21 27.99
N ASP A 85 14.18 -4.65 27.44
CA ASP A 85 13.83 -3.25 27.60
C ASP A 85 12.88 -2.97 28.78
N GLY A 86 12.53 -4.00 29.56
CA GLY A 86 11.66 -3.92 30.72
C GLY A 86 10.21 -3.62 30.35
N ARG A 87 9.72 -4.09 29.20
CA ARG A 87 8.33 -3.88 28.75
C ARG A 87 7.45 -5.13 28.78
N GLY A 88 7.95 -6.23 29.34
CA GLY A 88 7.15 -7.38 29.74
C GLY A 88 7.36 -8.67 28.95
N VAL A 89 8.19 -8.64 27.89
CA VAL A 89 8.58 -9.87 27.18
C VAL A 89 9.58 -10.70 27.99
N GLY A 90 10.52 -10.04 28.68
CA GLY A 90 11.45 -10.72 29.61
C GLY A 90 12.62 -11.43 28.93
N GLU A 91 12.88 -11.11 27.65
CA GLU A 91 13.93 -11.72 26.85
C GLU A 91 14.63 -10.63 26.00
N PRO A 92 15.95 -10.70 25.82
CA PRO A 92 16.63 -9.86 24.84
C PRO A 92 16.19 -10.22 23.41
N LEU A 93 16.15 -9.24 22.50
CA LEU A 93 16.03 -9.51 21.06
C LEU A 93 17.37 -10.06 20.54
N ASP A 94 17.60 -11.36 20.77
CA ASP A 94 18.81 -12.10 20.42
C ASP A 94 18.51 -13.38 19.62
N GLU A 95 17.96 -13.22 18.42
CA GLU A 95 17.56 -14.34 17.58
C GLU A 95 18.77 -15.15 17.06
N THR A 96 18.71 -16.48 17.21
CA THR A 96 19.75 -17.41 16.76
C THR A 96 19.20 -18.56 15.92
N VAL A 97 20.04 -19.12 15.04
CA VAL A 97 19.79 -20.35 14.30
C VAL A 97 20.80 -21.40 14.76
N CYS A 98 20.32 -22.56 15.20
CA CYS A 98 21.16 -23.65 15.67
C CYS A 98 21.10 -24.84 14.71
N VAL A 99 22.27 -25.38 14.35
CA VAL A 99 22.43 -26.65 13.62
C VAL A 99 23.39 -27.52 14.43
N ASP A 100 22.95 -28.74 14.76
CA ASP A 100 23.61 -29.63 15.70
C ASP A 100 23.89 -28.91 17.05
N SER A 101 25.16 -28.83 17.45
CA SER A 101 25.60 -28.15 18.69
C SER A 101 26.09 -26.71 18.46
N LYS A 102 25.93 -26.16 17.26
CA LYS A 102 26.39 -24.81 16.92
C LYS A 102 25.21 -23.86 16.70
N CYS A 103 25.17 -22.78 17.47
CA CYS A 103 24.21 -21.69 17.31
C CYS A 103 24.92 -20.42 16.82
N ASP A 104 24.44 -19.85 15.73
CA ASP A 104 24.91 -18.58 15.18
C ASP A 104 23.76 -17.55 15.20
N GLY A 105 24.08 -16.26 15.16
CA GLY A 105 23.06 -15.21 15.09
C GLY A 105 22.23 -15.28 13.81
N LEU A 106 20.94 -14.98 13.89
CA LEU A 106 20.03 -14.99 12.75
C LEU A 106 20.53 -14.05 11.63
N VAL A 107 20.60 -14.58 10.41
CA VAL A 107 20.90 -13.81 9.20
C VAL A 107 19.61 -13.56 8.42
N ALA A 108 19.19 -12.30 8.35
CA ALA A 108 18.08 -11.87 7.51
C ALA A 108 18.57 -11.37 6.14
N ARG A 109 17.87 -11.74 5.07
CA ARG A 109 18.05 -11.18 3.72
C ARG A 109 16.82 -10.37 3.36
N GLY A 110 17.03 -9.12 2.93
CA GLY A 110 15.98 -8.24 2.43
C GLY A 110 16.39 -7.51 1.16
N THR A 111 15.41 -6.99 0.43
CA THR A 111 15.60 -6.21 -0.80
C THR A 111 15.04 -4.81 -0.63
N TYR A 112 15.82 -3.81 -1.04
CA TYR A 112 15.41 -2.40 -1.06
C TYR A 112 15.51 -1.87 -2.49
N TYR A 113 14.56 -1.03 -2.87
CA TYR A 113 14.50 -0.47 -4.21
C TYR A 113 14.71 1.02 -4.11
N VAL A 114 15.72 1.56 -4.78
CA VAL A 114 16.07 2.98 -4.74
C VAL A 114 15.84 3.58 -6.12
N ASN A 115 15.21 4.75 -6.17
CA ASN A 115 15.07 5.51 -7.40
C ASN A 115 15.16 7.02 -7.16
N VAL A 116 15.64 7.74 -8.17
CA VAL A 116 15.70 9.19 -8.21
C VAL A 116 14.85 9.68 -9.37
N ASN A 117 13.84 10.50 -9.07
CA ASN A 117 12.94 11.07 -10.06
C ASN A 117 12.99 12.59 -10.03
N LYS A 118 12.56 13.24 -11.11
CA LYS A 118 12.22 14.67 -11.06
C LYS A 118 10.96 14.86 -10.21
N LEU A 119 10.85 16.01 -9.54
CA LEU A 119 9.68 16.36 -8.74
C LEU A 119 8.39 16.16 -9.54
N GLY A 120 7.43 15.45 -8.96
CA GLY A 120 6.13 15.17 -9.55
C GLY A 120 6.05 13.88 -10.35
N HIS A 121 7.17 13.14 -10.47
CA HIS A 121 7.22 11.83 -11.13
C HIS A 121 7.59 10.69 -10.18
N GLY A 122 8.03 10.98 -8.94
CA GLY A 122 8.39 9.95 -7.97
C GLY A 122 7.19 9.13 -7.50
N ALA A 123 6.03 9.76 -7.37
CA ALA A 123 4.79 9.14 -6.91
C ALA A 123 4.40 7.92 -7.75
N HIS A 124 4.31 8.08 -9.07
CA HIS A 124 3.97 6.97 -9.96
C HIS A 124 4.92 5.78 -9.81
N TRP A 125 6.24 6.02 -9.72
CA TRP A 125 7.19 4.93 -9.47
C TRP A 125 6.95 4.25 -8.11
N ARG A 126 6.78 5.03 -7.03
CA ARG A 126 6.53 4.49 -5.68
C ARG A 126 5.28 3.63 -5.63
N ARG A 127 4.15 4.09 -6.21
CA ARG A 127 2.87 3.36 -6.22
C ARG A 127 2.94 2.11 -7.08
N THR A 128 3.42 2.23 -8.31
CA THR A 128 3.46 1.11 -9.27
C THR A 128 4.48 0.05 -8.86
N GLN A 129 5.68 0.45 -8.45
CA GLN A 129 6.69 -0.50 -8.00
C GLN A 129 6.33 -1.12 -6.64
N GLY A 130 5.75 -0.34 -5.72
CA GLY A 130 5.25 -0.85 -4.45
C GLY A 130 4.25 -1.99 -4.64
N GLN A 131 3.31 -1.84 -5.56
CA GLN A 131 2.33 -2.90 -5.86
C GLN A 131 2.99 -4.15 -6.47
N LYS A 132 4.04 -4.00 -7.29
CA LYS A 132 4.79 -5.13 -7.86
C LYS A 132 5.62 -5.87 -6.80
N VAL A 133 6.17 -5.15 -5.82
CA VAL A 133 6.87 -5.74 -4.67
C VAL A 133 5.88 -6.53 -3.81
N TYR A 134 4.69 -5.97 -3.57
CA TYR A 134 3.64 -6.64 -2.78
C TYR A 134 3.02 -7.85 -3.49
N SER A 135 2.89 -7.80 -4.83
CA SER A 135 2.27 -8.86 -5.64
C SER A 135 3.19 -9.27 -6.81
N PRO A 136 4.26 -10.02 -6.54
CA PRO A 136 5.16 -10.52 -7.58
C PRO A 136 4.50 -11.61 -8.43
N PHE A 137 5.11 -11.95 -9.57
CA PHE A 137 4.67 -13.10 -10.36
C PHE A 137 4.84 -14.41 -9.58
N LEU A 138 3.84 -15.27 -9.66
CA LEU A 138 3.91 -16.63 -9.16
C LEU A 138 4.46 -17.55 -10.25
N LEU A 139 5.51 -18.29 -9.93
CA LEU A 139 6.12 -19.26 -10.84
C LEU A 139 5.55 -20.66 -10.57
N GLY A 140 5.00 -21.29 -11.59
CA GLY A 140 4.60 -22.69 -11.57
C GLY A 140 5.56 -23.53 -12.39
N PHE A 141 6.08 -24.62 -11.81
CA PHE A 141 6.99 -25.53 -12.48
C PHE A 141 6.35 -26.91 -12.59
N ALA A 142 6.45 -27.52 -13.76
CA ALA A 142 6.02 -28.89 -14.02
C ALA A 142 7.13 -29.63 -14.78
N HIS A 143 7.28 -30.92 -14.54
CA HIS A 143 8.23 -31.77 -15.26
C HIS A 143 7.44 -32.70 -16.18
N GLU A 144 7.46 -32.38 -17.47
CA GLU A 144 6.70 -33.08 -18.51
C GLU A 144 7.57 -33.25 -19.75
N ASP A 145 7.29 -34.28 -20.54
CA ASP A 145 7.89 -34.41 -21.87
C ASP A 145 7.34 -33.33 -22.81
N GLU A 146 8.19 -32.74 -23.65
CA GLU A 146 7.81 -31.62 -24.53
C GLU A 146 6.70 -32.03 -25.52
N SER A 147 6.65 -33.33 -25.85
CA SER A 147 5.64 -33.94 -26.72
C SER A 147 4.25 -34.03 -26.08
N SER A 148 4.14 -34.20 -24.76
CA SER A 148 2.88 -34.33 -24.00
C SER A 148 2.32 -32.98 -23.51
N TRP A 149 3.17 -31.96 -23.33
CA TRP A 149 2.76 -30.65 -22.78
C TRP A 149 1.76 -29.87 -23.64
N LYS A 150 1.82 -30.02 -24.97
CA LYS A 150 0.98 -29.24 -25.91
C LYS A 150 -0.49 -29.63 -25.92
N SER A 151 -0.86 -30.80 -25.41
CA SER A 151 -2.25 -31.28 -25.43
C SER A 151 -3.10 -30.81 -24.24
N TYR A 152 -2.47 -30.30 -23.16
CA TYR A 152 -3.18 -29.94 -21.91
C TYR A 152 -3.03 -28.48 -21.47
N SER A 153 -2.19 -27.67 -22.12
CA SER A 153 -1.86 -26.33 -21.62
C SER A 153 -2.67 -25.22 -22.32
N VAL A 154 -3.59 -24.58 -21.59
CA VAL A 154 -4.01 -23.22 -21.93
C VAL A 154 -2.82 -22.30 -21.65
N VAL A 155 -2.02 -22.01 -22.69
CA VAL A 155 -0.75 -21.28 -22.59
C VAL A 155 -0.93 -19.84 -22.06
N LYS A 156 -2.11 -19.25 -22.24
CA LYS A 156 -2.45 -17.92 -21.71
C LYS A 156 -3.94 -17.84 -21.40
N ALA A 157 -4.28 -17.53 -20.14
CA ALA A 157 -5.65 -17.30 -19.71
C ALA A 157 -5.74 -16.01 -18.89
N SER A 158 -6.85 -15.29 -19.07
CA SER A 158 -7.28 -14.18 -18.22
C SER A 158 -8.77 -14.33 -17.92
N MET A 159 -9.22 -13.87 -16.75
CA MET A 159 -10.65 -13.72 -16.43
C MET A 159 -11.23 -12.42 -17.03
N MET A 160 -10.37 -11.42 -17.25
CA MET A 160 -10.70 -10.14 -17.86
C MET A 160 -10.78 -10.26 -19.38
N ASP A 161 -11.47 -9.32 -20.03
CA ASP A 161 -11.48 -9.17 -21.48
C ASP A 161 -10.06 -8.99 -22.05
N ALA A 162 -9.83 -9.49 -23.27
CA ALA A 162 -8.49 -9.60 -23.87
C ALA A 162 -7.72 -8.26 -23.99
N ASN A 163 -8.43 -7.14 -24.14
CA ASN A 163 -7.86 -5.79 -24.28
C ASN A 163 -8.21 -4.88 -23.10
N TYR A 164 -8.58 -5.46 -21.96
CA TYR A 164 -8.90 -4.71 -20.75
C TYR A 164 -7.76 -4.80 -19.73
N SER A 165 -7.45 -3.68 -19.10
CA SER A 165 -6.57 -3.60 -17.95
C SER A 165 -7.14 -2.58 -16.99
N LEU A 166 -6.85 -2.76 -15.70
CA LEU A 166 -7.22 -1.75 -14.72
C LEU A 166 -6.44 -0.45 -15.00
N PRO A 167 -7.02 0.72 -14.68
CA PRO A 167 -6.27 1.95 -14.64
C PRO A 167 -5.04 1.82 -13.72
N ASP A 168 -3.90 2.41 -14.10
CA ASP A 168 -2.64 2.29 -13.32
C ASP A 168 -2.75 2.85 -11.89
N ASN A 169 -3.77 3.69 -11.62
CA ASN A 169 -4.07 4.21 -10.30
C ASN A 169 -5.00 3.33 -9.46
N VAL A 170 -5.32 2.11 -9.92
CA VAL A 170 -6.20 1.16 -9.21
C VAL A 170 -5.53 -0.20 -9.04
N ALA A 171 -5.65 -0.78 -7.84
CA ALA A 171 -5.29 -2.17 -7.57
C ALA A 171 -6.48 -2.97 -7.02
N ILE A 172 -6.49 -4.28 -7.32
CA ILE A 172 -7.35 -5.25 -6.63
C ILE A 172 -6.63 -5.68 -5.37
N ILE A 173 -7.16 -5.28 -4.21
CA ILE A 173 -6.58 -5.65 -2.91
C ILE A 173 -7.32 -6.82 -2.27
N THR A 174 -8.47 -7.21 -2.80
CA THR A 174 -9.19 -8.43 -2.41
C THR A 174 -10.01 -8.94 -3.58
N LEU A 175 -9.87 -10.22 -3.89
CA LEU A 175 -10.79 -10.98 -4.72
C LEU A 175 -10.92 -12.37 -4.09
N GLN A 176 -12.03 -12.63 -3.43
CA GLN A 176 -12.21 -13.82 -2.61
C GLN A 176 -13.61 -14.40 -2.78
N TYR A 177 -13.71 -15.71 -3.00
CA TYR A 177 -14.97 -16.44 -2.97
C TYR A 177 -15.32 -16.79 -1.51
N LEU A 178 -16.58 -16.58 -1.11
CA LEU A 178 -17.08 -16.84 0.24
C LEU A 178 -17.96 -18.09 0.26
N ASP A 179 -18.13 -18.68 1.45
CA ASP A 179 -18.84 -19.95 1.65
C ASP A 179 -20.33 -19.89 1.26
N ASP A 180 -20.93 -18.70 1.31
CA ASP A 180 -22.32 -18.44 0.90
C ASP A 180 -22.50 -18.32 -0.63
N GLY A 181 -21.42 -18.52 -1.39
CA GLY A 181 -21.39 -18.44 -2.84
C GLY A 181 -21.24 -17.04 -3.41
N THR A 182 -21.08 -16.01 -2.56
CA THR A 182 -20.77 -14.66 -3.00
C THR A 182 -19.26 -14.46 -3.21
N THR A 183 -18.90 -13.43 -3.97
CA THR A 183 -17.50 -13.01 -4.18
C THR A 183 -17.27 -11.63 -3.58
N LEU A 184 -16.31 -11.52 -2.68
CA LEU A 184 -15.83 -10.27 -2.11
C LEU A 184 -14.78 -9.65 -3.03
N LEU A 185 -15.02 -8.41 -3.45
CA LEU A 185 -14.10 -7.60 -4.25
C LEU A 185 -13.77 -6.30 -3.51
N ARG A 186 -12.49 -5.97 -3.43
CA ARG A 186 -12.01 -4.64 -3.02
C ARG A 186 -11.09 -4.04 -4.06
N LEU A 187 -11.45 -2.83 -4.48
CA LEU A 187 -10.66 -2.00 -5.38
C LEU A 187 -10.13 -0.80 -4.59
N ALA A 188 -8.85 -0.51 -4.74
CA ALA A 188 -8.18 0.60 -4.06
C ALA A 188 -7.59 1.58 -5.07
N HIS A 189 -7.85 2.86 -4.88
CA HIS A 189 -7.09 3.91 -5.54
C HIS A 189 -5.74 4.09 -4.83
N LEU A 190 -4.66 4.05 -5.61
CA LEU A 190 -3.29 3.97 -5.08
C LEU A 190 -2.69 5.33 -4.71
N PHE A 191 -3.17 6.42 -5.31
CA PHE A 191 -2.59 7.76 -5.15
C PHE A 191 -3.41 8.64 -4.20
N GLN A 192 -2.71 9.51 -3.45
CA GLN A 192 -3.28 10.61 -2.69
C GLN A 192 -3.73 11.74 -3.61
N ALA A 193 -4.58 12.64 -3.11
CA ALA A 193 -4.93 13.84 -3.85
C ALA A 193 -3.66 14.67 -4.11
N ALA A 194 -3.52 15.16 -5.35
CA ALA A 194 -2.38 15.97 -5.80
C ALA A 194 -0.98 15.31 -5.67
N GLU A 195 -0.90 13.98 -5.52
CA GLU A 195 0.39 13.28 -5.43
C GLU A 195 1.08 13.15 -6.79
N ASP A 196 0.29 12.99 -7.83
CA ASP A 196 0.68 12.79 -9.22
C ASP A 196 -0.33 13.47 -10.16
N PRO A 197 0.11 14.30 -11.12
CA PRO A 197 -0.78 15.09 -11.96
C PRO A 197 -1.65 14.25 -12.92
N GLN A 198 -1.21 13.05 -13.28
CA GLN A 198 -1.91 12.18 -14.22
C GLN A 198 -2.77 11.14 -13.50
N TYR A 199 -2.28 10.63 -12.35
CA TYR A 199 -2.87 9.47 -11.68
C TYR A 199 -3.67 9.81 -10.42
N SER A 200 -3.57 11.03 -9.89
CA SER A 200 -4.36 11.49 -8.74
C SER A 200 -5.74 12.05 -9.13
N VAL A 201 -6.39 11.37 -10.06
CA VAL A 201 -7.68 11.75 -10.66
C VAL A 201 -8.68 10.60 -10.52
N MET A 202 -9.97 10.88 -10.71
CA MET A 202 -11.03 9.85 -10.63
C MET A 202 -10.75 8.68 -11.59
N ALA A 203 -10.62 7.48 -11.04
CA ALA A 203 -10.48 6.25 -11.81
C ALA A 203 -11.84 5.61 -12.10
N LYS A 204 -11.93 4.85 -13.20
CA LYS A 204 -13.12 4.09 -13.59
C LYS A 204 -12.78 2.64 -13.88
N VAL A 205 -13.48 1.71 -13.24
CA VAL A 205 -13.33 0.26 -13.45
C VAL A 205 -14.63 -0.31 -14.02
N GLU A 206 -14.54 -0.95 -15.18
CA GLU A 206 -15.68 -1.55 -15.88
C GLU A 206 -15.80 -3.02 -15.45
N LEU A 207 -16.68 -3.32 -14.49
CA LEU A 207 -16.76 -4.65 -13.90
C LEU A 207 -17.18 -5.73 -14.90
N LYS A 208 -17.95 -5.39 -15.94
CA LYS A 208 -18.29 -6.33 -17.03
C LYS A 208 -17.05 -6.81 -17.78
N LYS A 209 -16.11 -5.90 -18.08
CA LYS A 209 -14.84 -6.24 -18.73
C LYS A 209 -13.87 -6.92 -17.78
N PHE A 210 -13.89 -6.53 -16.50
CA PHE A 210 -13.08 -7.16 -15.46
C PHE A 210 -13.47 -8.64 -15.24
N PHE A 211 -14.77 -8.93 -15.22
CA PHE A 211 -15.31 -10.29 -15.18
C PHE A 211 -15.72 -10.80 -16.57
N GLY A 212 -14.96 -10.50 -17.63
CA GLY A 212 -15.34 -10.77 -19.03
C GLY A 212 -15.82 -12.19 -19.35
N LYS A 213 -15.41 -13.19 -18.56
CA LYS A 213 -15.82 -14.60 -18.70
C LYS A 213 -16.98 -15.04 -17.78
N ARG A 214 -17.54 -14.14 -16.96
CA ARG A 214 -18.61 -14.43 -16.00
C ARG A 214 -19.66 -13.31 -16.02
N THR A 215 -20.90 -13.63 -15.66
CA THR A 215 -21.98 -12.62 -15.66
C THR A 215 -22.30 -12.19 -14.24
N ILE A 216 -22.12 -10.91 -13.93
CA ILE A 216 -22.52 -10.37 -12.63
C ILE A 216 -24.04 -10.33 -12.55
N LYS A 217 -24.63 -11.15 -11.68
CA LYS A 217 -26.07 -11.22 -11.42
C LYS A 217 -26.52 -10.21 -10.37
N GLU A 218 -25.71 -10.04 -9.33
CA GLU A 218 -25.98 -9.13 -8.22
C GLU A 218 -24.69 -8.41 -7.83
N LEU A 219 -24.81 -7.13 -7.47
CA LEU A 219 -23.73 -6.29 -6.96
C LEU A 219 -24.23 -5.49 -5.77
N THR A 220 -23.58 -5.61 -4.61
CA THR A 220 -23.90 -4.84 -3.41
C THR A 220 -22.65 -4.16 -2.87
N GLU A 221 -22.66 -2.82 -2.79
CA GLU A 221 -21.60 -2.06 -2.12
C GLU A 221 -21.79 -2.09 -0.59
N THR A 222 -20.70 -2.35 0.12
CA THR A 222 -20.66 -2.48 1.58
C THR A 222 -19.59 -1.56 2.19
N ASN A 223 -19.55 -1.50 3.52
CA ASN A 223 -18.41 -0.92 4.24
C ASN A 223 -17.16 -1.80 4.09
N LEU A 224 -16.01 -1.33 4.61
CA LEU A 224 -14.71 -1.97 4.39
C LEU A 224 -14.66 -3.44 4.88
N SER A 225 -15.29 -3.72 6.01
CA SER A 225 -15.41 -5.06 6.61
C SER A 225 -16.52 -5.92 5.99
N ALA A 226 -17.23 -5.43 4.98
CA ALA A 226 -18.32 -6.12 4.28
C ALA A 226 -19.51 -6.57 5.17
N ASN A 227 -19.69 -6.00 6.36
CA ASN A 227 -20.75 -6.37 7.30
C ASN A 227 -21.94 -5.40 7.32
N GLN A 228 -21.89 -4.29 6.56
CA GLN A 228 -22.98 -3.33 6.46
C GLN A 228 -23.10 -2.81 5.03
N LYS A 229 -24.33 -2.66 4.51
CA LYS A 229 -24.59 -1.96 3.24
C LYS A 229 -24.08 -0.53 3.30
N LYS A 230 -23.38 -0.07 2.28
CA LYS A 230 -22.77 1.27 2.24
C LYS A 230 -23.81 2.39 2.42
N SER A 231 -24.98 2.25 1.79
CA SER A 231 -26.09 3.21 1.88
C SER A 231 -26.75 3.30 3.26
N ALA A 232 -26.58 2.27 4.10
CA ALA A 232 -27.11 2.23 5.46
C ALA A 232 -26.15 2.85 6.49
N MET A 233 -24.90 3.13 6.11
CA MET A 233 -23.94 3.78 7.01
C MET A 233 -24.43 5.18 7.41
N ARG A 234 -24.23 5.52 8.68
CA ARG A 234 -24.51 6.84 9.25
C ARG A 234 -23.25 7.35 9.92
N LYS A 235 -22.92 8.63 9.69
CA LYS A 235 -21.80 9.31 10.33
C LYS A 235 -22.34 10.20 11.46
N LEU A 236 -21.65 10.21 12.59
CA LEU A 236 -21.89 11.19 13.64
C LEU A 236 -21.46 12.58 13.14
N LYS A 237 -22.16 13.61 13.61
CA LYS A 237 -21.80 15.00 13.36
C LYS A 237 -21.10 15.54 14.60
N TRP A 238 -19.86 15.96 14.44
CA TRP A 238 -19.05 16.53 15.52
C TRP A 238 -18.87 18.03 15.28
N ARG A 239 -18.77 18.81 16.37
CA ARG A 239 -18.24 20.17 16.31
C ARG A 239 -16.74 20.08 16.56
N VAL A 240 -15.94 20.37 15.55
CA VAL A 240 -14.48 20.28 15.62
C VAL A 240 -13.93 21.68 15.88
N VAL A 241 -13.03 21.80 16.87
CA VAL A 241 -12.38 23.08 17.19
C VAL A 241 -11.44 23.43 16.04
N GLY A 242 -11.52 24.67 15.55
CA GLY A 242 -10.69 25.12 14.41
C GLY A 242 -11.21 24.70 13.04
N ASP A 243 -12.42 24.13 12.95
CA ASP A 243 -13.09 23.84 11.69
C ASP A 243 -13.57 25.15 11.03
N THR A 244 -12.63 25.86 10.40
CA THR A 244 -12.95 26.89 9.40
C THR A 244 -13.22 26.13 8.10
N GLU A 245 -14.44 26.21 7.56
CA GLU A 245 -14.94 25.47 6.39
C GLU A 245 -14.09 25.59 5.09
N SER A 246 -12.86 25.10 5.04
CA SER A 246 -11.96 25.37 3.89
C SER A 246 -11.09 24.22 3.42
N SER A 247 -11.29 23.01 3.93
CA SER A 247 -10.71 21.83 3.27
C SER A 247 -11.69 21.32 2.21
N PRO A 248 -11.31 21.25 0.91
CA PRO A 248 -12.16 20.68 -0.12
C PRO A 248 -12.57 19.27 0.29
N ALA A 249 -13.87 18.96 0.15
CA ALA A 249 -14.34 17.60 0.38
C ALA A 249 -13.52 16.63 -0.49
N PRO A 250 -13.10 15.46 0.03
CA PRO A 250 -12.40 14.47 -0.76
C PRO A 250 -13.22 14.16 -2.02
N ILE A 251 -12.53 14.02 -3.16
CA ILE A 251 -13.17 13.57 -4.39
C ILE A 251 -13.54 12.10 -4.19
N THR A 252 -14.84 11.81 -4.14
CA THR A 252 -15.34 10.44 -3.93
C THR A 252 -16.10 9.92 -5.14
N GLY A 253 -15.96 8.64 -5.45
CA GLY A 253 -16.71 7.99 -6.51
C GLY A 253 -18.21 7.97 -6.24
N ARG A 254 -19.03 8.04 -7.30
CA ARG A 254 -20.49 7.98 -7.18
C ARG A 254 -20.97 6.57 -6.80
N PRO A 255 -22.18 6.43 -6.23
CA PRO A 255 -22.83 5.12 -6.07
C PRO A 255 -22.83 4.34 -7.39
N VAL A 256 -22.56 3.04 -7.32
CA VAL A 256 -22.48 2.22 -8.54
C VAL A 256 -23.87 2.02 -9.13
N ASP A 257 -24.00 2.30 -10.42
CA ASP A 257 -25.18 1.91 -11.20
C ASP A 257 -25.15 0.40 -11.49
N SER A 258 -26.18 -0.31 -11.03
CA SER A 258 -26.32 -1.76 -11.18
C SER A 258 -26.43 -2.24 -12.63
N GLN A 259 -26.82 -1.38 -13.58
CA GLN A 259 -26.91 -1.73 -15.00
C GLN A 259 -25.60 -1.45 -15.74
N ALA A 260 -24.96 -0.31 -15.45
CA ALA A 260 -23.69 0.07 -16.06
C ALA A 260 -22.53 -0.79 -15.53
N LEU A 261 -22.55 -1.13 -14.23
CA LEU A 261 -21.49 -1.87 -13.52
C LEU A 261 -20.11 -1.21 -13.67
N VAL A 262 -20.08 0.12 -13.57
CA VAL A 262 -18.86 0.93 -13.59
C VAL A 262 -18.60 1.49 -12.19
N VAL A 263 -17.43 1.18 -11.64
CA VAL A 263 -16.99 1.66 -10.32
C VAL A 263 -16.10 2.87 -10.50
N GLU A 264 -16.49 3.99 -9.90
CA GLU A 264 -15.64 5.18 -9.80
C GLU A 264 -14.85 5.14 -8.48
N LEU A 265 -13.56 5.47 -8.51
CA LEU A 265 -12.70 5.55 -7.33
C LEU A 265 -11.95 6.89 -7.33
N GLY A 266 -12.16 7.71 -6.31
CA GLY A 266 -11.36 8.90 -6.09
C GLY A 266 -10.03 8.60 -5.39
N PRO A 267 -9.12 9.59 -5.29
CA PRO A 267 -7.85 9.43 -4.59
C PRO A 267 -8.01 8.82 -3.18
N MET A 268 -7.14 7.85 -2.85
CA MET A 268 -7.14 7.05 -1.62
C MET A 268 -8.40 6.23 -1.30
N GLU A 269 -9.44 6.23 -2.13
CA GLU A 269 -10.63 5.44 -1.85
C GLU A 269 -10.37 3.93 -1.91
N ILE A 270 -11.03 3.19 -1.00
CA ILE A 270 -11.22 1.74 -1.11
C ILE A 270 -12.71 1.49 -1.14
N ARG A 271 -13.18 0.80 -2.18
CA ARG A 271 -14.58 0.39 -2.33
C ARG A 271 -14.70 -1.12 -2.24
N THR A 272 -15.68 -1.58 -1.47
CA THR A 272 -15.88 -2.99 -1.12
C THR A 272 -17.23 -3.47 -1.64
N PHE A 273 -17.24 -4.60 -2.35
CA PHE A 273 -18.41 -5.13 -3.02
C PHE A 273 -18.57 -6.62 -2.73
N LEU A 274 -19.83 -7.04 -2.58
CA LEU A 274 -20.24 -8.44 -2.64
C LEU A 274 -20.94 -8.68 -3.98
N LEU A 275 -20.49 -9.69 -4.71
CA LEU A 275 -20.99 -10.04 -6.04
C LEU A 275 -21.55 -11.47 -6.07
N LYS A 276 -22.54 -11.70 -6.92
CA LYS A 276 -22.87 -13.04 -7.43
C LYS A 276 -22.53 -13.12 -8.91
N LEU A 277 -21.69 -14.08 -9.28
CA LEU A 277 -21.18 -14.29 -10.64
C LEU A 277 -21.93 -15.39 -11.43
#